data_AF-A0A521N0R3-F1
#
_entry.id   AF-A0A521N0R3-F1
#
_cell.length_a   1.000
_cell.length_b   1.000
_cell.length_c   1.000
_cell.angle_alpha   90.00
_cell.angle_beta   90.00
_cell.angle_gamma   90.00
#
_symmetry.space_group_name_H-M   'P 1'
#
loop_
_entity.id
_entity.type
_entity.pdbx_description
1 polymer ?
#
loop_
_entity_poly.entity_id
_entity_poly.type
_entity_poly.pdbx_seq_one_letter_code
_entity_poly.pdbx_strand_id
1 'polypeptide(L)'
;MKQKVERPGKHQKSPEREVQEVLAQYVRAADALDGERLSNLFMADGKVEIYDFNAGKPRQLLVLSGKQEITNAISHLMKALPAKG
;
A
#
# COMPACT_ATOMS: atom_id res chain seq x y z
N MET A 1 14.71 49.06 -14.34
CA MET A 1 14.07 47.80 -14.78
C MET A 1 14.21 46.79 -13.64
N LYS A 2 13.11 46.30 -13.06
CA LYS A 2 13.13 45.32 -11.96
C LYS A 2 13.14 43.91 -12.56
N GLN A 3 14.15 43.11 -12.22
CA GLN A 3 14.23 41.71 -12.64
C GLN A 3 13.05 40.92 -12.04
N LYS A 4 12.31 40.25 -12.92
CA LYS A 4 11.20 39.36 -12.58
C LYS A 4 11.83 38.05 -12.11
N VAL A 5 11.82 37.80 -10.81
CA VAL A 5 12.27 36.52 -10.24
C VAL A 5 11.26 35.46 -10.65
N GLU A 6 11.65 34.61 -11.61
CA GLU A 6 10.89 33.43 -11.96
C GLU A 6 10.85 32.49 -10.75
N ARG A 7 9.64 32.08 -10.35
CA ARG A 7 9.45 31.13 -9.25
C ARG A 7 10.11 29.81 -9.65
N PRO A 8 10.95 29.19 -8.79
CA PRO A 8 11.57 27.92 -9.14
C PRO A 8 10.47 26.88 -9.39
N GLY A 9 10.59 26.17 -10.51
CA GLY A 9 9.67 25.11 -10.91
C GLY A 9 9.50 24.06 -9.82
N LYS A 10 8.34 23.39 -9.83
CA LYS A 10 7.99 22.26 -8.96
C LYS A 10 9.23 21.41 -8.67
N HIS A 11 9.71 21.41 -7.43
CA HIS A 11 10.74 20.47 -7.01
C HIS A 11 10.16 19.07 -7.14
N GLN A 12 10.58 18.35 -8.18
CA GLN A 12 10.30 16.93 -8.34
C GLN A 12 10.90 16.22 -7.12
N LYS A 13 10.09 15.38 -6.45
CA LYS A 13 10.57 14.62 -5.28
C LYS A 13 11.61 13.61 -5.75
N SER A 14 12.52 13.22 -4.86
CA SER A 14 13.40 12.09 -5.15
C SER A 14 12.57 10.80 -5.21
N PRO A 15 12.98 9.80 -6.00
CA PRO A 15 12.28 8.51 -6.06
C PRO A 15 12.12 7.85 -4.69
N GLU A 16 13.13 7.95 -3.82
CA GLU A 16 13.10 7.39 -2.46
C GLU A 16 12.00 8.06 -1.63
N ARG A 17 11.83 9.37 -1.80
CA ARG A 17 10.80 10.10 -1.07
C ARG A 17 9.40 9.72 -1.54
N GLU A 18 9.20 9.48 -2.84
CA GLU A 18 7.94 9.01 -3.38
C GLU A 18 7.58 7.62 -2.83
N VAL A 19 8.54 6.69 -2.80
CA VAL A 19 8.34 5.36 -2.22
C VAL A 19 7.98 5.42 -0.73
N GLN A 20 8.69 6.24 0.05
CA GLN A 20 8.39 6.41 1.48
C GLN A 20 6.98 6.94 1.72
N GLU A 21 6.50 7.86 0.89
CA GLU A 21 5.15 8.40 1.01
C GLU A 21 4.07 7.35 0.67
N VAL A 22 4.29 6.52 -0.35
CA VAL A 22 3.40 5.40 -0.68
C VAL A 22 3.35 4.40 0.47
N LEU A 23 4.50 4.00 1.02
CA LEU A 23 4.57 3.09 2.17
C LEU A 23 3.84 3.67 3.39
N ALA A 24 4.03 4.96 3.68
CA ALA A 24 3.34 5.61 4.80
C ALA A 24 1.81 5.69 4.58
N GLN A 25 1.36 5.88 3.34
CA GLN A 25 -0.07 5.83 3.01
C GLN A 25 -0.64 4.41 3.14
N TYR A 26 0.12 3.40 2.71
CA TYR A 26 -0.25 1.99 2.83
C TYR A 26 -0.48 1.62 4.30
N VAL A 27 0.48 1.89 5.18
CA VAL A 27 0.37 1.58 6.61
C VAL A 27 -0.85 2.26 7.23
N ARG A 28 -1.05 3.56 6.97
CA ARG A 28 -2.20 4.29 7.52
C ARG A 28 -3.55 3.73 7.05
N ALA A 29 -3.66 3.33 5.78
CA ALA A 29 -4.88 2.73 5.25
C ALA A 29 -5.10 1.31 5.81
N ALA A 30 -4.02 0.53 5.93
CA ALA A 30 -4.04 -0.80 6.52
C ALA A 30 -4.49 -0.75 7.99
N ASP A 31 -3.87 0.10 8.82
CA ASP A 31 -4.19 0.24 10.24
C ASP A 31 -5.64 0.70 10.47
N ALA A 32 -6.16 1.54 9.56
CA ALA A 32 -7.54 2.01 9.61
C ALA A 32 -8.56 1.00 9.04
N LEU A 33 -8.12 -0.15 8.52
CA LEU A 33 -8.94 -1.11 7.76
C LEU A 33 -9.68 -0.48 6.55
N ASP A 34 -9.09 0.56 5.98
CA ASP A 34 -9.64 1.32 4.85
C ASP A 34 -9.19 0.66 3.53
N GLY A 35 -9.95 -0.37 3.13
CA GLY A 35 -9.67 -1.14 1.92
C GLY A 35 -9.77 -0.31 0.63
N GLU A 36 -10.62 0.71 0.59
CA GLU A 36 -10.74 1.57 -0.58
C GLU A 36 -9.45 2.39 -0.76
N ARG A 37 -9.03 3.09 0.30
CA ARG A 37 -7.82 3.90 0.27
C ARG A 37 -6.57 3.06 0.02
N LEU A 38 -6.48 1.88 0.60
CA LEU A 38 -5.35 0.98 0.38
C LEU A 38 -5.30 0.50 -1.08
N SER A 39 -6.43 0.06 -1.63
CA SER A 39 -6.51 -0.45 -3.01
C SER A 39 -6.15 0.61 -4.06
N ASN A 40 -6.36 1.89 -3.78
CA ASN A 40 -5.97 3.00 -4.65
C ASN A 40 -4.45 3.18 -4.79
N LEU A 41 -3.65 2.54 -3.92
CA LEU A 41 -2.18 2.56 -4.01
C LEU A 41 -1.65 1.54 -5.02
N PHE A 42 -2.51 0.65 -5.53
CA PHE A 42 -2.15 -0.39 -6.49
C PHE A 42 -2.55 0.01 -7.91
N MET A 43 -1.83 -0.54 -8.89
CA MET A 43 -2.27 -0.53 -10.28
C MET A 43 -3.57 -1.34 -10.42
N ALA A 44 -4.31 -1.13 -11.52
CA ALA A 44 -5.59 -1.80 -11.75
C ALA A 44 -5.47 -3.33 -11.73
N ASP A 45 -4.34 -3.85 -12.23
CA ASP A 45 -3.95 -5.26 -12.28
C ASP A 45 -2.99 -5.67 -11.14
N GLY A 46 -2.83 -4.81 -10.12
CA GLY A 46 -1.97 -5.08 -8.97
C GLY A 46 -2.35 -6.37 -8.25
N LYS A 47 -1.33 -7.12 -7.82
CA LYS A 47 -1.49 -8.40 -7.14
C LYS A 47 -0.82 -8.38 -5.77
N VAL A 48 -1.50 -8.92 -4.76
CA VAL A 48 -0.94 -9.14 -3.42
C VAL A 48 -0.89 -10.64 -3.15
N GLU A 49 0.27 -11.12 -2.73
CA GLU A 49 0.46 -12.52 -2.35
C GLU A 49 0.98 -12.57 -0.91
N ILE A 50 0.31 -13.34 -0.07
CA ILE A 50 0.68 -13.51 1.34
C ILE A 50 1.13 -14.95 1.55
N TYR A 51 2.30 -15.11 2.16
CA TYR A 51 2.92 -16.41 2.43
C TYR A 51 3.23 -16.56 3.92
N ASP A 52 3.10 -17.77 4.44
CA ASP A 52 3.64 -18.18 5.73
C ASP A 52 5.00 -18.87 5.53
N PHE A 53 6.00 -18.45 6.31
CA PHE A 53 7.38 -18.99 6.26
C PHE A 53 7.75 -19.81 7.49
N ASN A 54 6.84 -20.03 8.45
CA ASN A 54 7.16 -20.67 9.74
C ASN A 54 7.62 -22.13 9.63
N ALA A 55 7.31 -22.84 8.53
CA ALA A 55 7.66 -24.24 8.33
C ALA A 55 8.91 -24.47 7.45
N GLY A 56 9.73 -23.44 7.22
CA GLY A 56 10.93 -23.53 6.37
C GLY A 56 10.67 -23.63 4.87
N LYS A 57 9.40 -23.83 4.45
CA LYS A 57 8.94 -23.69 3.06
C LYS A 57 7.81 -22.66 3.00
N PRO A 58 7.82 -21.73 2.02
CA PRO A 58 6.73 -20.77 1.86
C PRO A 58 5.42 -21.50 1.57
N ARG A 59 4.40 -21.27 2.37
CA ARG A 59 3.02 -21.71 2.10
C ARG A 59 2.19 -20.49 1.74
N GLN A 60 1.66 -20.45 0.52
CA GLN A 60 0.76 -19.39 0.10
C GLN A 60 -0.52 -19.43 0.93
N LEU A 61 -0.84 -18.33 1.60
CA LEU A 61 -2.05 -18.16 2.40
C LEU A 61 -3.16 -17.53 1.57
N LEU A 62 -2.82 -16.51 0.79
CA LEU A 62 -3.80 -15.69 0.08
C LEU A 62 -3.17 -15.08 -1.17
N VAL A 63 -3.99 -14.95 -2.21
CA VAL A 63 -3.71 -14.15 -3.39
C VAL A 63 -4.90 -13.23 -3.63
N LEU A 64 -4.62 -11.95 -3.84
CA LEU A 64 -5.62 -10.92 -4.16
C LEU A 64 -5.23 -10.30 -5.49
N SER A 65 -6.15 -10.34 -6.45
CA SER A 65 -5.94 -9.90 -7.82
C SER A 65 -6.84 -8.71 -8.11
N GLY A 66 -6.23 -7.55 -8.29
CA GLY A 66 -6.90 -6.32 -8.63
C GLY A 66 -7.57 -5.62 -7.44
N LYS A 67 -8.01 -4.40 -7.73
CA LYS A 67 -8.48 -3.43 -6.73
C LYS A 67 -9.63 -3.98 -5.86
N GLN A 68 -10.61 -4.65 -6.47
CA GLN A 68 -11.80 -5.13 -5.78
C GLN A 68 -11.49 -6.19 -4.72
N GLU A 69 -10.64 -7.17 -5.05
CA GLU A 69 -10.26 -8.22 -4.11
C GLU A 69 -9.44 -7.63 -2.96
N ILE A 70 -8.55 -6.68 -3.25
CA ILE A 70 -7.76 -5.96 -2.24
C ILE A 70 -8.66 -5.15 -1.29
N THR A 71 -9.63 -4.39 -1.82
CA THR A 71 -10.59 -3.64 -1.00
C THR A 71 -11.37 -4.57 -0.07
N ASN A 72 -11.97 -5.63 -0.64
CA ASN A 72 -12.79 -6.57 0.12
C ASN A 72 -11.95 -7.28 1.19
N ALA A 73 -10.74 -7.72 0.85
CA ALA A 73 -9.81 -8.37 1.76
C ALA A 73 -9.50 -7.51 2.97
N ILE A 74 -9.05 -6.27 2.79
CA ILE A 74 -8.59 -5.42 3.91
C ILE A 74 -9.74 -5.02 4.84
N SER A 75 -10.91 -4.72 4.28
CA SER A 75 -12.09 -4.35 5.08
C SER A 75 -12.64 -5.52 5.93
N HIS A 76 -12.30 -6.77 5.62
CA HIS A 76 -12.88 -7.96 6.27
C HIS A 76 -11.86 -8.89 6.95
N LEU A 77 -10.61 -9.01 6.45
CA LEU A 77 -9.64 -10.02 6.92
C LEU A 77 -8.92 -9.64 8.21
N MET A 78 -8.63 -8.36 8.44
CA MET A 78 -7.85 -7.97 9.63
C MET A 78 -8.64 -7.96 10.94
N LYS A 79 -9.95 -8.25 10.90
CA LYS A 79 -10.76 -8.45 12.12
C LYS A 79 -10.52 -9.81 12.81
N ALA A 80 -9.82 -10.75 12.18
CA ALA A 80 -9.57 -12.05 12.76
C ALA A 80 -8.16 -12.56 12.39
N LEU A 81 -7.11 -11.85 12.81
CA LEU A 81 -5.87 -12.55 13.12
C LEU A 81 -6.12 -13.32 14.42
N PRO A 82 -6.01 -14.67 14.44
CA PRO A 82 -6.10 -15.41 15.69
C PRO A 82 -5.10 -14.80 16.67
N ALA A 83 -5.50 -14.63 17.93
CA ALA A 83 -4.57 -14.26 18.99
C ALA A 83 -3.41 -15.25 18.92
N LYS A 84 -2.22 -14.74 18.59
CA LYS A 84 -1.01 -15.54 18.70
C LYS A 84 -0.89 -15.91 20.17
N GLY A 85 -0.88 -17.22 20.44
CA GLY A 85 -0.66 -17.77 21.79
C GLY A 85 0.71 -17.40 22.33
#